data_AF-A0A830CN79-F1
#
_entry.id   AF-A0A830CN79-F1
#
_cell.length_a   1.000
_cell.length_b   1.000
_cell.length_c   1.000
_cell.angle_alpha   90.00
_cell.angle_beta   90.00
_cell.angle_gamma   90.00
#
_symmetry.space_group_name_H-M   'P 1'
#
loop_
_entity.id
_entity.type
_entity.pdbx_description
1 polymer ?
#
loop_
_entity_poly.entity_id
_entity_poly.type
_entity_poly.pdbx_seq_one_letter_code
_entity_poly.pdbx_strand_id
1 'polypeptide(L)'
;DYIRRHHKHDVRENQSSSLVKHIKAPENKPFVSRCIVKGDMQIGTVREVNVKSGLPATTSKDRLELLDDDEEHISSMRIVGGDHRLKVIN
;
A
#
# COMPACT_ATOMS: atom_id res chain seq x y z
N ASP A 1 -19.54 -4.03 -9.87
CA ASP A 1 -18.79 -5.28 -9.57
C ASP A 1 -17.33 -5.10 -9.15
N TYR A 2 -16.54 -4.25 -9.82
CA TYR A 2 -15.11 -4.03 -9.51
C TYR A 2 -14.79 -3.84 -8.02
N ILE A 3 -15.47 -2.90 -7.35
CA ILE A 3 -15.26 -2.62 -5.91
C ILE A 3 -15.48 -3.88 -5.06
N ARG A 4 -16.51 -4.69 -5.36
CA ARG A 4 -16.78 -5.92 -4.60
C ARG A 4 -15.73 -7.00 -4.83
N ARG A 5 -15.09 -7.03 -6.00
CA ARG A 5 -14.05 -8.02 -6.33
C ARG A 5 -12.71 -7.71 -5.64
N HIS A 6 -12.33 -6.44 -5.55
CA HIS A 6 -10.97 -6.03 -5.14
C HIS A 6 -10.86 -5.24 -3.84
N HIS A 7 -11.96 -4.68 -3.35
CA HIS A 7 -12.00 -3.87 -2.13
C HIS A 7 -12.84 -4.50 -1.01
N LYS A 8 -13.23 -5.78 -1.17
CA LYS A 8 -13.85 -6.54 -0.08
C LYS A 8 -12.74 -7.10 0.81
N HIS A 9 -12.80 -6.76 2.09
CA HIS A 9 -11.90 -7.26 3.11
C HIS A 9 -12.70 -7.98 4.21
N ASP A 10 -12.18 -9.09 4.72
CA ASP A 10 -12.72 -9.75 5.90
C ASP A 10 -12.21 -9.01 7.16
N VAL A 11 -13.00 -8.06 7.63
CA VAL A 11 -12.65 -7.14 8.73
C VAL A 11 -12.96 -7.80 10.08
N ARG A 12 -11.96 -7.92 10.95
CA ARG A 12 -12.11 -8.36 12.36
C ARG A 12 -12.56 -7.20 13.26
N GLU A 13 -12.98 -7.49 14.50
CA GLU A 13 -13.50 -6.49 15.47
C GLU A 13 -12.59 -5.27 15.69
N ASN A 14 -11.28 -5.41 15.52
CA ASN A 14 -10.28 -4.35 15.71
C ASN A 14 -9.69 -3.81 14.40
N GLN A 15 -10.35 -4.07 13.27
CA GLN A 15 -9.94 -3.61 11.95
C GLN A 15 -10.99 -2.67 11.35
N SER A 16 -10.57 -1.83 10.41
CA SER A 16 -11.46 -0.96 9.65
C SER A 16 -10.96 -0.81 8.21
N SER A 17 -11.86 -0.48 7.29
CA SER A 17 -11.56 -0.24 5.87
C SER A 17 -12.15 1.08 5.42
N SER A 18 -11.44 1.87 4.62
CA SER A 18 -12.02 3.09 4.04
C SER A 18 -11.29 3.57 2.77
N LEU A 19 -11.99 4.50 2.10
CA LEU A 19 -11.54 5.49 1.12
C LEU A 19 -11.73 5.17 -0.37
N VAL A 20 -12.33 6.14 -1.07
CA VAL A 20 -12.36 6.29 -2.54
C VAL A 20 -11.92 7.72 -2.84
N LYS A 21 -11.05 7.93 -3.83
CA LYS A 21 -10.58 9.26 -4.26
C LYS A 21 -10.72 9.40 -5.77
N HIS A 22 -11.32 10.50 -6.22
CA HIS A 22 -11.32 10.87 -7.64
C HIS A 22 -10.09 11.71 -7.94
N ILE A 23 -9.33 11.33 -8.97
CA ILE A 23 -8.04 11.94 -9.35
C ILE A 23 -8.12 12.32 -10.83
N LYS A 24 -7.91 13.61 -11.16
CA LYS A 24 -8.04 14.13 -12.54
C LYS A 24 -6.79 13.94 -13.41
N ALA A 25 -5.62 13.77 -12.79
CA ALA A 25 -4.33 13.58 -13.45
C ALA A 25 -3.36 12.87 -12.49
N PRO A 26 -2.30 12.20 -12.97
CA PRO A 26 -1.35 11.49 -12.11
C PRO A 26 -0.84 12.37 -10.96
N GLU A 27 -0.93 11.86 -9.73
CA GLU A 27 -0.45 12.54 -8.53
C GLU A 27 0.48 11.63 -7.73
N ASN A 28 1.53 12.20 -7.15
CA ASN A 28 2.41 11.49 -6.23
C ASN A 28 1.77 11.36 -4.85
N LYS A 29 2.20 10.36 -4.07
CA LYS A 29 1.80 10.21 -2.67
C LYS A 29 2.48 11.31 -1.84
N PRO A 30 1.73 12.22 -1.18
CA PRO A 30 2.27 13.50 -0.68
C PRO A 30 3.28 13.38 0.46
N PHE A 31 3.24 12.29 1.24
CA PHE A 31 4.14 12.09 2.37
C PHE A 31 5.30 11.15 2.07
N VAL A 32 5.41 10.61 0.84
CA VAL A 32 6.51 9.74 0.46
C VAL A 32 7.69 10.59 0.03
N SER A 33 8.80 10.43 0.75
CA SER A 33 10.05 11.14 0.45
C SER A 33 11.06 10.30 -0.32
N ARG A 34 11.00 8.97 -0.16
CA ARG A 34 11.83 8.02 -0.90
C ARG A 34 11.10 6.69 -0.98
N CYS A 35 11.26 6.00 -2.11
CA CYS A 35 10.84 4.63 -2.29
C CYS A 35 12.01 3.86 -2.91
N ILE A 36 12.38 2.73 -2.32
CA ILE A 36 13.45 1.87 -2.82
C ILE A 36 12.85 0.49 -3.06
N VAL A 37 13.01 0.00 -4.28
CA VAL A 37 12.68 -1.38 -4.65
C VAL A 37 13.98 -2.11 -4.90
N LYS A 38 14.10 -3.35 -4.42
CA LYS A 38 15.25 -4.22 -4.69
C LYS A 38 14.81 -5.33 -5.65
N GLY A 39 15.52 -5.46 -6.76
CA GLY A 39 15.19 -6.43 -7.81
C GLY A 39 14.04 -5.97 -8.69
N ASP A 40 13.52 -6.91 -9.48
CA ASP A 40 12.48 -6.65 -10.45
C ASP A 40 11.10 -6.54 -9.80
N MET A 41 10.21 -5.78 -10.44
CA MET A 41 8.86 -5.54 -9.93
C MET A 41 7.95 -6.74 -10.25
N GLN A 42 7.88 -7.69 -9.32
CA GLN A 42 7.02 -8.87 -9.40
C GLN A 42 6.27 -9.13 -8.09
N ILE A 43 5.19 -9.90 -8.13
CA ILE A 43 4.45 -10.30 -6.91
C ILE A 43 5.42 -10.89 -5.88
N GLY A 44 5.28 -10.47 -4.62
CA GLY A 44 6.16 -10.80 -3.51
C GLY A 44 7.31 -9.80 -3.29
N THR A 45 7.57 -8.89 -4.24
CA THR A 45 8.61 -7.86 -4.10
C THR A 45 8.32 -6.92 -2.94
N VAL A 46 9.36 -6.57 -2.19
CA VAL A 46 9.27 -5.65 -1.06
C VAL A 46 9.93 -4.33 -1.40
N ARG A 47 9.21 -3.23 -1.14
CA ARG A 47 9.74 -1.87 -1.19
C ARG A 47 9.94 -1.31 0.20
N GLU A 48 10.96 -0.47 0.35
CA GLU A 48 11.18 0.35 1.55
C GLU A 48 10.77 1.79 1.24
N VAL A 49 9.84 2.34 2.02
CA VAL A 49 9.24 3.65 1.80
C VAL A 49 9.58 4.55 2.98
N ASN A 50 10.24 5.68 2.71
CA ASN A 50 10.50 6.70 3.73
C ASN A 50 9.39 7.75 3.69
N VAL A 51 8.73 7.97 4.83
CA VAL A 51 7.65 8.94 4.97
C VAL A 51 8.10 10.20 5.72
N LYS A 52 7.66 11.37 5.27
CA LYS A 52 7.83 12.66 5.95
C LYS A 52 6.49 13.11 6.50
N SER A 53 6.14 12.56 7.65
CA SER A 53 4.85 12.82 8.32
C SER A 53 4.92 13.86 9.43
N GLY A 54 6.14 14.26 9.85
CA GLY A 54 6.35 15.05 11.07
C GLY A 54 6.16 14.25 12.37
N LEU A 55 5.94 12.93 12.26
CA LEU A 55 5.81 12.00 13.38
C LEU A 55 7.07 11.12 13.48
N PRO A 56 7.31 10.45 14.64
CA PRO A 56 8.46 9.57 14.82
C PRO A 56 8.52 8.38 13.84
N ALA A 57 7.41 8.01 13.23
CA ALA A 57 7.35 6.96 12.23
C ALA A 57 7.85 7.46 10.88
N THR A 58 8.93 6.84 10.37
CA THR A 58 9.66 7.31 9.20
C THR A 58 9.76 6.28 8.08
N THR A 59 9.50 4.99 8.32
CA THR A 59 9.70 3.92 7.34
C THR A 59 8.55 2.91 7.30
N SER A 60 8.26 2.41 6.09
CA SER A 60 7.37 1.28 5.82
C SER A 60 8.08 0.26 4.94
N LYS A 61 7.82 -1.02 5.18
CA LYS A 61 8.17 -2.12 4.29
C LYS A 61 6.89 -2.71 3.73
N ASP A 62 6.69 -2.57 2.42
CA ASP A 62 5.45 -2.98 1.76
C ASP A 62 5.74 -4.10 0.75
N ARG A 63 4.94 -5.17 0.76
CA ARG A 63 5.00 -6.31 -0.15
C ARG A 63 3.92 -6.23 -1.22
N LEU A 64 4.30 -6.48 -2.47
CA LEU A 64 3.38 -6.55 -3.62
C LEU A 64 2.61 -7.86 -3.60
N GLU A 65 1.28 -7.76 -3.47
CA GLU A 65 0.38 -8.91 -3.40
C GLU A 65 -0.38 -9.14 -4.71
N LEU A 66 -0.61 -8.06 -5.48
CA LEU A 66 -1.30 -8.10 -6.76
C LEU A 66 -0.74 -7.02 -7.68
N LEU A 67 -0.52 -7.37 -8.95
CA LEU A 67 -0.17 -6.47 -10.02
C LEU A 67 -0.89 -6.94 -11.30
N ASP A 68 -1.77 -6.11 -11.80
CA ASP A 68 -2.45 -6.26 -13.10
C ASP A 68 -2.36 -4.92 -13.81
N ASP A 69 -1.42 -4.81 -14.75
CA ASP A 69 -1.17 -3.57 -15.50
C ASP A 69 -1.91 -3.54 -16.85
N ASP A 70 -2.39 -4.69 -17.33
CA ASP A 70 -2.89 -4.85 -18.71
C ASP A 70 -4.42 -4.81 -18.81
N GLU A 71 -5.15 -5.37 -17.85
CA GLU A 71 -6.61 -5.50 -17.92
C GLU A 71 -7.33 -4.54 -16.97
N GLU A 72 -7.14 -4.72 -15.66
CA GLU A 72 -7.94 -4.01 -14.64
C GLU A 72 -7.18 -2.88 -13.94
N HIS A 73 -5.88 -2.71 -14.22
CA HIS A 73 -5.01 -1.67 -13.67
C HIS A 73 -4.98 -1.65 -12.12
N ILE A 74 -4.76 -2.82 -11.52
CA ILE A 74 -4.80 -3.04 -10.07
C ILE A 74 -3.40 -3.26 -9.53
N SER A 75 -3.08 -2.54 -8.44
CA SER A 75 -1.94 -2.87 -7.60
C SER A 75 -2.36 -2.97 -6.13
N SER A 76 -1.90 -4.02 -5.44
CA SER A 76 -2.16 -4.24 -4.02
C SER A 76 -0.86 -4.35 -3.24
N MET A 77 -0.75 -3.56 -2.17
CA MET A 77 0.42 -3.52 -1.30
C MET A 77 0.00 -3.90 0.12
N ARG A 78 0.74 -4.83 0.73
CA ARG A 78 0.59 -5.18 2.14
C ARG A 78 1.77 -4.63 2.93
N ILE A 79 1.50 -3.87 3.97
CA ILE A 79 2.53 -3.49 4.94
C ILE A 79 2.96 -4.75 5.70
N VAL A 80 4.26 -5.05 5.68
CA VAL A 80 4.86 -6.22 6.33
C VAL A 80 5.86 -5.84 7.42
N GLY A 81 6.14 -4.54 7.59
CA GLY A 81 6.99 -4.03 8.65
C GLY A 81 7.24 -2.53 8.50
N GLY A 82 8.07 -1.98 9.36
CA GLY A 82 8.32 -0.54 9.45
C GLY A 82 8.35 -0.09 10.90
N ASP A 83 8.57 1.20 11.13
CA ASP A 83 8.56 1.83 12.46
C ASP A 83 7.24 2.56 12.75
N HIS A 84 6.26 2.44 11.84
CA HIS A 84 4.95 3.07 11.97
C HIS A 84 4.03 2.35 12.94
N ARG A 85 3.00 3.07 13.41
CA ARG A 85 1.98 2.56 14.35
C ARG A 85 0.98 1.58 13.72
N LEU A 86 0.99 1.42 12.39
CA LEU A 86 0.16 0.43 11.71
C LEU A 86 0.66 -0.97 12.06
N LYS A 87 -0.16 -1.73 12.76
CA LYS A 87 0.18 -3.09 13.20
C LYS A 87 -0.03 -4.07 12.06
N VAL A 88 0.98 -4.88 11.78
CA VAL A 88 0.82 -6.12 11.01
C VAL A 88 0.16 -7.13 11.94
N ILE A 89 -1.07 -7.53 11.62
CA ILE A 89 -1.76 -8.61 12.32
C ILE A 89 -1.50 -9.87 11.50
N ASN A 90 -0.75 -10.81 12.08
CA ASN A 90 -0.54 -12.14 11.50
C ASN A 90 -1.80 -13.01 11.65
#